data_AF-A0A7S2PCG0-F1
#
_entry.id   AF-A0A7S2PCG0-F1
#
_cell.length_a   1.000
_cell.length_b   1.000
_cell.length_c   1.000
_cell.angle_alpha   90.00
_cell.angle_beta   90.00
_cell.angle_gamma   90.00
#
_symmetry.space_group_name_H-M   'P 1'
#
loop_
_entity.id
_entity.type
_entity.pdbx_description
1 polymer ?
#
loop_
_entity_poly.entity_id
_entity_poly.type
_entity_poly.pdbx_seq_one_letter_code
_entity_poly.pdbx_strand_id
1 'polypeptide(L)'
;DKKDKKDKKEKKSKKASKDDDDDDGSDAESKGSGSDDGNNQVTYGDEDVKIVIKDIADLVKSNGTKLTIDLLFEEVRAQQVRLEFDDRLRLFVVLAALFPEGSMDAEAVVSRKSFVKYFVTNGKLSFADMMWSIEAYLDTYPKALKGYPMTLKALYDQDMAEEKELLAYYNGDQDSPGFEEAKKSCAPFIKWLEQEDESGSDDSDEDSD
;
A
#
# COMPACT_ATOMS: atom_id res chain seq x y z
N ASP A 1 -21.07 34.53 60.86
CA ASP A 1 -20.08 33.81 61.69
C ASP A 1 -19.11 33.04 60.82
N LYS A 2 -17.81 33.40 60.82
CA LYS A 2 -16.75 32.90 61.74
C LYS A 2 -16.60 31.37 61.63
N LYS A 3 -15.62 30.87 60.88
CA LYS A 3 -14.21 30.66 61.26
C LYS A 3 -14.07 29.52 62.27
N ASP A 4 -13.44 28.42 61.86
CA ASP A 4 -12.31 27.75 62.53
C ASP A 4 -11.78 26.62 61.60
N LYS A 5 -10.51 26.61 61.15
CA LYS A 5 -9.26 26.18 61.84
C LYS A 5 -9.35 24.71 62.29
N LYS A 6 -8.38 23.81 62.10
CA LYS A 6 -6.91 23.97 62.14
C LYS A 6 -6.25 22.59 61.85
N ASP A 7 -5.05 22.62 61.24
CA ASP A 7 -3.86 21.79 61.54
C ASP A 7 -3.90 20.26 61.29
N LYS A 8 -2.82 19.51 61.03
CA LYS A 8 -1.35 19.67 60.87
C LYS A 8 -0.88 18.29 60.32
N LYS A 9 -0.05 18.17 59.28
CA LYS A 9 1.42 18.30 59.23
C LYS A 9 2.21 17.01 59.61
N GLU A 10 3.03 16.56 58.62
CA GLU A 10 4.31 15.84 58.72
C GLU A 10 4.29 14.36 59.20
N LYS A 11 5.15 13.41 58.79
CA LYS A 11 6.55 13.50 58.30
C LYS A 11 7.03 12.16 57.69
N LYS A 12 8.03 12.25 56.81
CA LYS A 12 8.91 11.19 56.25
C LYS A 12 9.64 10.30 57.28
N SER A 13 9.95 9.07 56.87
CA SER A 13 11.24 8.36 57.08
C SER A 13 11.32 7.11 56.19
N LYS A 14 12.15 7.08 55.11
CA LYS A 14 13.49 6.43 55.03
C LYS A 14 13.64 5.09 55.76
N LYS A 15 13.99 3.99 55.06
CA LYS A 15 15.36 3.40 54.99
C LYS A 15 15.35 2.01 54.31
N ALA A 16 16.48 1.70 53.65
CA ALA A 16 16.79 0.54 52.81
C ALA A 16 17.33 -0.70 53.57
N SER A 17 17.29 -1.85 52.90
CA SER A 17 18.14 -3.08 52.98
C SER A 17 17.69 -3.94 51.77
N LYS A 18 18.47 -4.42 50.78
CA LYS A 18 19.82 -5.01 50.61
C LYS A 18 19.95 -6.44 51.16
N ASP A 19 19.97 -7.42 50.24
CA ASP A 19 20.70 -8.71 50.17
C ASP A 19 20.25 -9.34 48.82
N ASP A 20 21.04 -9.45 47.76
CA ASP A 20 22.22 -10.30 47.44
C ASP A 20 21.88 -11.80 47.11
N ASP A 21 22.53 -12.26 46.04
CA ASP A 21 22.81 -13.63 45.54
C ASP A 21 21.91 -14.37 44.52
N ASP A 22 22.45 -14.38 43.28
CA ASP A 22 22.91 -15.52 42.46
C ASP A 22 21.95 -16.53 41.78
N ASP A 23 22.07 -16.48 40.44
CA ASP A 23 22.43 -17.56 39.50
C ASP A 23 21.38 -18.52 38.92
N ASP A 24 21.71 -18.84 37.67
CA ASP A 24 21.36 -19.98 36.81
C ASP A 24 20.29 -19.79 35.74
N GLY A 25 20.76 -20.02 34.51
CA GLY A 25 20.03 -19.85 33.27
C GLY A 25 19.11 -21.02 32.98
N SER A 26 18.03 -20.73 32.25
CA SER A 26 17.29 -21.76 31.52
C SER A 26 16.70 -21.12 30.28
N ASP A 27 17.31 -21.48 29.16
CA ASP A 27 16.80 -21.35 27.81
C ASP A 27 15.37 -21.91 27.73
N ALA A 28 14.41 -21.06 27.38
CA ALA A 28 13.04 -21.44 27.07
C ALA A 28 12.44 -20.42 26.11
N GLU A 29 13.03 -20.32 24.91
CA GLU A 29 12.42 -19.55 23.83
C GLU A 29 11.12 -20.23 23.35
N SER A 30 10.03 -19.57 23.74
CA SER A 30 8.80 -19.34 23.00
C SER A 30 8.18 -20.53 22.24
N LYS A 31 7.33 -21.28 22.96
CA LYS A 31 6.16 -21.92 22.34
C LYS A 31 5.07 -20.86 22.11
N GLY A 32 5.19 -20.10 21.03
CA GLY A 32 4.09 -19.33 20.45
C GLY A 32 3.38 -20.17 19.39
N SER A 33 2.55 -21.14 19.80
CA SER A 33 1.68 -21.87 18.87
C SER A 33 0.23 -21.60 19.24
N GLY A 34 -0.48 -21.01 18.29
CA GLY A 34 -1.91 -21.23 18.10
C GLY A 34 -2.84 -20.36 18.94
N SER A 35 -2.98 -19.11 18.53
CA SER A 35 -4.27 -18.44 18.63
C SER A 35 -4.45 -17.65 17.34
N ASP A 36 -5.22 -18.18 16.40
CA ASP A 36 -6.11 -17.29 15.64
C ASP A 36 -7.32 -18.07 15.12
N ASP A 37 -8.47 -17.72 15.67
CA ASP A 37 -9.78 -18.20 15.28
C ASP A 37 -10.48 -16.98 14.70
N GLY A 38 -10.79 -16.98 13.40
CA GLY A 38 -11.95 -16.22 12.93
C GLY A 38 -11.94 -15.54 11.56
N ASN A 39 -10.79 -15.29 10.90
CA ASN A 39 -10.79 -14.85 9.50
C ASN A 39 -9.40 -15.02 8.85
N ASN A 40 -9.11 -16.22 8.33
CA ASN A 40 -7.81 -16.60 7.76
C ASN A 40 -7.59 -16.02 6.34
N GLN A 41 -7.87 -14.73 6.15
CA GLN A 41 -7.72 -14.05 4.86
C GLN A 41 -6.26 -13.61 4.70
N VAL A 42 -5.59 -14.16 3.68
CA VAL A 42 -4.20 -13.83 3.35
C VAL A 42 -4.06 -12.34 3.01
N THR A 43 -3.02 -11.70 3.56
CA THR A 43 -2.73 -10.27 3.40
C THR A 43 -1.42 -10.04 2.64
N TYR A 44 -1.22 -8.82 2.14
CA TYR A 44 -0.04 -8.46 1.34
C TYR A 44 1.31 -8.60 2.08
N GLY A 45 1.30 -8.57 3.41
CA GLY A 45 2.49 -8.72 4.25
C GLY A 45 2.88 -10.17 4.53
N ASP A 46 2.03 -11.14 4.22
CA ASP A 46 2.19 -12.53 4.60
C ASP A 46 3.37 -13.20 3.87
N GLU A 47 4.06 -14.11 4.55
CA GLU A 47 5.21 -14.83 3.97
C GLU A 47 4.81 -15.67 2.74
N ASP A 48 3.60 -16.26 2.76
CA ASP A 48 3.09 -17.00 1.62
C ASP A 48 2.94 -16.11 0.38
N VAL A 49 2.52 -14.86 0.54
CA VAL A 49 2.43 -13.89 -0.57
C VAL A 49 3.81 -13.54 -1.10
N LYS A 50 4.82 -13.39 -0.22
CA LYS A 50 6.21 -13.14 -0.65
C LYS A 50 6.77 -14.30 -1.46
N ILE A 51 6.45 -15.55 -1.08
CA ILE A 51 6.82 -16.74 -1.84
C ILE A 51 6.17 -16.71 -3.23
N VAL A 52 4.86 -16.41 -3.30
CA VAL A 52 4.17 -16.29 -4.59
C VAL A 52 4.79 -15.19 -5.45
N ILE A 53 5.04 -14.00 -4.92
CA ILE A 53 5.67 -12.90 -5.66
C ILE A 53 7.00 -13.36 -6.27
N LYS A 54 7.81 -14.08 -5.49
CA LYS A 54 9.08 -14.62 -5.97
C LYS A 54 8.89 -15.62 -7.11
N ASP A 55 7.98 -16.59 -6.96
CA ASP A 55 7.72 -17.61 -7.98
C ASP A 55 7.22 -16.97 -9.29
N ILE A 56 6.31 -15.99 -9.20
CA ILE A 56 5.82 -15.25 -10.38
C ILE A 56 6.93 -14.37 -10.97
N ALA A 57 7.77 -13.73 -10.16
CA ALA A 57 8.89 -12.94 -10.65
C ALA A 57 9.91 -13.81 -11.40
N ASP A 58 10.18 -15.03 -10.91
CA ASP A 58 11.04 -16.01 -11.59
C ASP A 58 10.41 -16.50 -12.91
N LEU A 59 9.08 -16.67 -12.98
CA LEU A 59 8.36 -16.91 -14.23
C LEU A 59 8.53 -15.75 -15.23
N VAL A 60 8.30 -14.52 -14.78
CA VAL A 60 8.45 -13.30 -15.60
C VAL A 60 9.87 -13.20 -16.16
N LYS A 61 10.88 -13.43 -15.31
CA LYS A 61 12.29 -13.37 -15.68
C LYS A 61 12.70 -14.48 -16.64
N SER A 62 12.26 -15.72 -16.40
CA SER A 62 12.62 -16.88 -17.23
C SER A 62 11.98 -16.82 -18.62
N ASN A 63 10.80 -16.21 -18.75
CA ASN A 63 10.13 -16.05 -20.04
C ASN A 63 10.58 -14.79 -20.80
N GLY A 64 10.96 -13.72 -20.10
CA GLY A 64 11.48 -12.50 -20.73
C GLY A 64 10.53 -11.94 -21.79
N THR A 65 10.99 -11.88 -23.05
CA THR A 65 10.19 -11.40 -24.19
C THR A 65 9.10 -12.37 -24.66
N LYS A 66 9.13 -13.62 -24.21
CA LYS A 66 8.11 -14.63 -24.52
C LYS A 66 6.95 -14.63 -23.53
N LEU A 67 7.04 -13.82 -22.47
CA LEU A 67 5.97 -13.72 -21.48
C LEU A 67 4.69 -13.20 -22.17
N THR A 68 3.62 -13.98 -22.08
CA THR A 68 2.29 -13.58 -22.53
C THR A 68 1.38 -13.27 -21.34
N ILE A 69 0.33 -12.50 -21.58
CA ILE A 69 -0.69 -12.19 -20.58
C ILE A 69 -1.36 -13.48 -20.09
N ASP A 70 -1.69 -14.40 -21.00
CA ASP A 70 -2.34 -15.67 -20.66
C ASP A 70 -1.46 -16.52 -19.73
N LEU A 71 -0.16 -16.65 -20.04
CA LEU A 71 0.77 -17.42 -19.21
C LEU A 71 0.89 -16.82 -17.80
N LEU A 72 1.00 -15.49 -17.71
CA LEU A 72 1.07 -14.82 -16.41
C LEU A 72 -0.26 -14.97 -15.64
N PHE A 73 -1.38 -14.85 -16.33
CA PHE A 73 -2.71 -14.96 -15.72
C PHE A 73 -2.99 -16.36 -15.20
N GLU A 74 -2.69 -17.40 -15.97
CA GLU A 74 -2.88 -18.79 -15.56
C GLU A 74 -2.09 -19.11 -14.30
N GLU A 75 -0.81 -18.75 -14.25
CA GLU A 75 0.03 -19.00 -13.07
C GLU A 75 -0.48 -18.22 -11.85
N VAL A 76 -0.70 -16.91 -11.99
CA VAL A 76 -1.19 -16.07 -10.88
C VAL A 76 -2.56 -16.55 -10.40
N ARG A 77 -3.45 -16.99 -11.29
CA ARG A 77 -4.77 -17.50 -10.93
C ARG A 77 -4.68 -18.82 -10.16
N ALA A 78 -3.74 -19.70 -10.52
CA ALA A 78 -3.50 -20.94 -9.77
C ALA A 78 -3.06 -20.64 -8.33
N GLN A 79 -2.15 -19.66 -8.16
CA GLN A 79 -1.67 -19.20 -6.86
C GLN A 79 -2.80 -18.53 -6.05
N GLN A 80 -3.64 -17.72 -6.70
CA GLN A 80 -4.81 -17.08 -6.10
C GLN A 80 -5.81 -18.09 -5.54
N VAL A 81 -6.09 -19.18 -6.28
CA VAL A 81 -6.98 -20.24 -5.80
C VAL A 81 -6.36 -21.01 -4.64
N ARG A 82 -5.04 -21.26 -4.68
CA ARG A 82 -4.36 -22.00 -3.62
C ARG A 82 -4.36 -21.25 -2.28
N LEU A 83 -4.10 -19.94 -2.32
CA LEU A 83 -3.98 -19.11 -1.12
C LEU A 83 -5.24 -18.31 -0.79
N GLU A 84 -6.29 -18.46 -1.61
CA GLU A 84 -7.59 -17.81 -1.43
C GLU A 84 -7.53 -16.28 -1.27
N PHE A 85 -6.62 -15.60 -1.97
CA PHE A 85 -6.53 -14.15 -1.93
C PHE A 85 -7.45 -13.42 -2.94
N ASP A 86 -7.82 -12.18 -2.61
CA ASP A 86 -8.76 -11.36 -3.41
C ASP A 86 -8.11 -10.77 -4.68
N ASP A 87 -8.93 -10.12 -5.52
CA ASP A 87 -8.46 -9.58 -6.79
C ASP A 87 -7.53 -8.36 -6.64
N ARG A 88 -7.63 -7.62 -5.52
CA ARG A 88 -6.69 -6.53 -5.18
C ARG A 88 -5.31 -7.08 -4.84
N LEU A 89 -5.27 -8.13 -4.02
CA LEU A 89 -4.01 -8.79 -3.69
C LEU A 89 -3.42 -9.47 -4.92
N ARG A 90 -4.25 -10.01 -5.82
CA ARG A 90 -3.79 -10.49 -7.13
C ARG A 90 -3.07 -9.42 -7.92
N LEU A 91 -3.65 -8.22 -8.04
CA LEU A 91 -3.00 -7.13 -8.76
C LEU A 91 -1.70 -6.71 -8.07
N PHE A 92 -1.66 -6.64 -6.73
CA PHE A 92 -0.42 -6.37 -5.99
C PHE A 92 0.69 -7.39 -6.32
N VAL A 93 0.37 -8.70 -6.29
CA VAL A 93 1.32 -9.77 -6.66
C VAL A 93 1.85 -9.58 -8.08
N VAL A 94 0.98 -9.22 -9.02
CA VAL A 94 1.36 -8.95 -10.42
C VAL A 94 2.28 -7.73 -10.51
N LEU A 95 1.96 -6.63 -9.82
CA LEU A 95 2.81 -5.44 -9.78
C LEU A 95 4.19 -5.76 -9.20
N ALA A 96 4.24 -6.46 -8.06
CA ALA A 96 5.48 -6.86 -7.40
C ALA A 96 6.34 -7.79 -8.26
N ALA A 97 5.73 -8.67 -9.06
CA ALA A 97 6.44 -9.58 -9.95
C ALA A 97 6.90 -8.92 -11.27
N LEU A 98 6.10 -8.01 -11.84
CA LEU A 98 6.47 -7.25 -13.04
C LEU A 98 7.53 -6.18 -12.76
N PHE A 99 7.53 -5.65 -11.53
CA PHE A 99 8.41 -4.59 -11.07
C PHE A 99 9.17 -5.04 -9.81
N PRO A 100 10.04 -6.07 -9.94
CA PRO A 100 10.71 -6.65 -8.78
C PRO A 100 11.56 -5.60 -8.08
N GLU A 101 11.60 -5.69 -6.76
CA GLU A 101 12.37 -4.79 -5.91
C GLU A 101 12.11 -3.33 -6.30
N GLY A 102 10.91 -2.79 -6.12
CA GLY A 102 10.67 -1.34 -6.25
C GLY A 102 11.08 -0.71 -7.60
N SER A 103 11.09 -1.47 -8.70
CA SER A 103 11.51 -0.99 -10.03
C SER A 103 10.39 -0.34 -10.85
N MET A 104 9.19 -0.20 -10.26
CA MET A 104 8.06 0.49 -10.87
C MET A 104 8.31 1.99 -10.95
N ASP A 105 8.58 2.46 -12.16
CA ASP A 105 8.65 3.87 -12.54
C ASP A 105 7.75 4.17 -13.75
N ALA A 106 7.75 5.42 -14.20
CA ALA A 106 6.93 5.89 -15.32
C ALA A 106 7.18 5.11 -16.63
N GLU A 107 8.43 4.76 -16.94
CA GLU A 107 8.74 4.02 -18.16
C GLU A 107 8.33 2.55 -18.03
N ALA A 108 8.64 1.95 -16.88
CA ALA A 108 8.32 0.57 -16.58
C ALA A 108 6.81 0.32 -16.65
N VAL A 109 5.99 1.19 -16.03
CA VAL A 109 4.53 1.03 -16.03
C VAL A 109 3.94 1.15 -17.43
N VAL A 110 4.44 2.07 -18.25
CA VAL A 110 4.02 2.22 -19.66
C VAL A 110 4.39 0.97 -20.47
N SER A 111 5.62 0.45 -20.28
CA SER A 111 6.11 -0.73 -21.01
C SER A 111 5.32 -2.01 -20.69
N ARG A 112 4.74 -2.10 -19.48
CA ARG A 112 3.98 -3.25 -18.99
C ARG A 112 2.46 -2.99 -18.90
N LYS A 113 1.97 -1.86 -19.42
CA LYS A 113 0.58 -1.42 -19.24
C LYS A 113 -0.46 -2.45 -19.69
N SER A 114 -0.18 -3.23 -20.74
CA SER A 114 -1.11 -4.23 -21.25
C SER A 114 -1.38 -5.36 -20.24
N PHE A 115 -0.35 -5.76 -19.48
CA PHE A 115 -0.49 -6.72 -18.40
C PHE A 115 -1.32 -6.11 -17.26
N VAL A 116 -0.93 -4.93 -16.77
CA VAL A 116 -1.63 -4.27 -15.66
C VAL A 116 -3.11 -4.03 -15.99
N LYS A 117 -3.40 -3.46 -17.17
CA LYS A 117 -4.77 -3.21 -17.65
C LYS A 117 -5.59 -4.48 -17.76
N TYR A 118 -4.98 -5.58 -18.20
CA TYR A 118 -5.67 -6.87 -18.26
C TYR A 118 -6.12 -7.34 -16.87
N PHE A 119 -5.24 -7.29 -15.86
CA PHE A 119 -5.59 -7.71 -14.50
C PHE A 119 -6.64 -6.81 -13.83
N VAL A 120 -6.57 -5.50 -14.07
CA VAL A 120 -7.60 -4.54 -13.64
C VAL A 120 -8.96 -4.88 -14.28
N THR A 121 -9.00 -5.03 -15.60
CA THR A 121 -10.25 -5.25 -16.35
C THR A 121 -10.85 -6.63 -16.07
N ASN A 122 -10.03 -7.69 -16.11
CA ASN A 122 -10.47 -9.06 -15.89
C ASN A 122 -10.91 -9.28 -14.42
N GLY A 123 -10.25 -8.60 -13.48
CA GLY A 123 -10.66 -8.58 -12.07
C GLY A 123 -11.86 -7.68 -11.78
N LYS A 124 -12.31 -6.88 -12.74
CA LYS A 124 -13.33 -5.83 -12.54
C LYS A 124 -13.00 -4.93 -11.35
N LEU A 125 -11.71 -4.62 -11.20
CA LEU A 125 -11.23 -3.78 -10.12
C LEU A 125 -11.75 -2.35 -10.31
N SER A 126 -12.25 -1.75 -9.24
CA SER A 126 -12.51 -0.31 -9.21
C SER A 126 -11.19 0.47 -9.22
N PHE A 127 -11.28 1.78 -9.44
CA PHE A 127 -10.11 2.66 -9.30
C PHE A 127 -9.48 2.54 -7.91
N ALA A 128 -10.31 2.55 -6.85
CA ALA A 128 -9.83 2.40 -5.47
C ALA A 128 -9.11 1.06 -5.24
N ASP A 129 -9.59 -0.03 -5.85
CA ASP A 129 -8.94 -1.34 -5.78
C ASP A 129 -7.56 -1.32 -6.46
N MET A 130 -7.45 -0.68 -7.62
CA MET A 130 -6.18 -0.51 -8.33
C MET A 130 -5.19 0.32 -7.49
N MET A 131 -5.66 1.43 -6.91
CA MET A 131 -4.85 2.30 -6.07
C MET A 131 -4.38 1.58 -4.81
N TRP A 132 -5.25 0.80 -4.17
CA TRP A 132 -4.87 -0.04 -3.03
C TRP A 132 -3.70 -0.97 -3.38
N SER A 133 -3.73 -1.63 -4.56
CA SER A 133 -2.65 -2.54 -4.98
C SER A 133 -1.33 -1.80 -5.25
N ILE A 134 -1.41 -0.60 -5.82
CA ILE A 134 -0.25 0.27 -6.04
C ILE A 134 0.33 0.74 -4.71
N GLU A 135 -0.51 1.11 -3.75
CA GLU A 135 -0.09 1.62 -2.44
C GLU A 135 0.49 0.50 -1.57
N ALA A 136 -0.06 -0.71 -1.63
CA ALA A 136 0.57 -1.91 -1.05
C ALA A 136 1.95 -2.17 -1.64
N TYR A 137 2.13 -1.95 -2.95
CA TYR A 137 3.43 -2.04 -3.60
C TYR A 137 4.40 -0.95 -3.09
N LEU A 138 3.93 0.30 -2.92
CA LEU A 138 4.76 1.39 -2.41
C LEU A 138 5.19 1.18 -0.95
N ASP A 139 4.29 0.67 -0.11
CA ASP A 139 4.58 0.29 1.28
C ASP A 139 5.63 -0.84 1.33
N THR A 140 5.45 -1.87 0.50
CA THR A 140 6.39 -2.99 0.39
C THR A 140 7.76 -2.55 -0.17
N TYR A 141 7.78 -1.58 -1.09
CA TYR A 141 8.99 -1.09 -1.74
C TYR A 141 9.12 0.44 -1.65
N PRO A 142 9.49 1.00 -0.49
CA PRO A 142 9.49 2.46 -0.26
C PRO A 142 10.39 3.25 -1.23
N LYS A 143 11.37 2.61 -1.87
CA LYS A 143 12.20 3.27 -2.89
C LYS A 143 11.41 3.73 -4.12
N ALA A 144 10.29 3.08 -4.42
CA ALA A 144 9.42 3.47 -5.53
C ALA A 144 8.65 4.78 -5.24
N LEU A 145 8.47 5.17 -3.96
CA LEU A 145 7.81 6.43 -3.57
C LEU A 145 8.47 7.65 -4.21
N LYS A 146 9.79 7.63 -4.42
CA LYS A 146 10.52 8.75 -5.02
C LYS A 146 10.10 9.01 -6.47
N GLY A 147 9.82 7.96 -7.24
CA GLY A 147 9.37 8.06 -8.62
C GLY A 147 7.85 8.15 -8.77
N TYR A 148 7.12 7.93 -7.68
CA TYR A 148 5.68 7.76 -7.71
C TYR A 148 4.88 8.89 -8.37
N PRO A 149 5.21 10.18 -8.20
CA PRO A 149 4.47 11.26 -8.88
C PRO A 149 4.51 11.13 -10.40
N MET A 150 5.66 10.70 -10.95
CA MET A 150 5.81 10.47 -12.39
C MET A 150 5.15 9.17 -12.83
N THR A 151 5.16 8.13 -11.99
CA THR A 151 4.40 6.90 -12.26
C THR A 151 2.90 7.18 -12.30
N LEU A 152 2.37 7.98 -11.37
CA LEU A 152 0.96 8.35 -11.32
C LEU A 152 0.57 9.23 -12.52
N LYS A 153 1.43 10.20 -12.89
CA LYS A 153 1.27 10.94 -14.13
C LYS A 153 1.26 10.03 -15.36
N ALA A 154 2.14 9.03 -15.42
CA ALA A 154 2.15 8.08 -16.53
C ALA A 154 0.88 7.23 -16.59
N LEU A 155 0.26 6.88 -15.45
CA LEU A 155 -1.05 6.23 -15.45
C LEU A 155 -2.15 7.15 -16.00
N TYR A 156 -2.13 8.43 -15.62
CA TYR A 156 -3.02 9.46 -16.17
C TYR A 156 -2.83 9.63 -17.68
N ASP A 157 -1.60 9.87 -18.15
CA ASP A 157 -1.25 10.06 -19.57
C ASP A 157 -1.53 8.82 -20.44
N GLN A 158 -1.79 7.65 -19.84
CA GLN A 158 -2.11 6.40 -20.54
C GLN A 158 -3.59 6.00 -20.41
N ASP A 159 -4.45 6.89 -19.94
CA ASP A 159 -5.88 6.65 -19.70
C ASP A 159 -6.11 5.43 -18.78
N MET A 160 -5.21 5.21 -17.82
CA MET A 160 -5.35 4.20 -16.77
C MET A 160 -5.90 4.77 -15.46
N ALA A 161 -5.82 6.08 -15.29
CA ALA A 161 -6.35 6.82 -14.15
C ALA A 161 -6.98 8.11 -14.65
N GLU A 162 -8.27 8.31 -14.40
CA GLU A 162 -8.95 9.54 -14.82
C GLU A 162 -8.74 10.65 -13.79
N GLU A 163 -8.68 11.91 -14.25
CA GLU A 163 -8.48 13.08 -13.39
C GLU A 163 -9.48 13.13 -12.23
N LYS A 164 -10.77 12.98 -12.55
CA LYS A 164 -11.85 13.01 -11.55
C LYS A 164 -11.67 11.93 -10.48
N GLU A 165 -11.24 10.73 -10.87
CA GLU A 165 -11.01 9.64 -9.94
C GLU A 165 -9.79 9.90 -9.06
N LEU A 166 -8.69 10.40 -9.63
CA LEU A 166 -7.48 10.79 -8.92
C LEU A 166 -7.75 11.87 -7.87
N LEU A 167 -8.44 12.95 -8.28
CA LEU A 167 -8.81 14.04 -7.37
C LEU A 167 -9.73 13.54 -6.26
N ALA A 168 -10.76 12.77 -6.59
CA ALA A 168 -11.69 12.22 -5.60
C ALA A 168 -10.99 11.28 -4.60
N TYR A 169 -10.09 10.42 -5.07
CA TYR A 169 -9.38 9.46 -4.23
C TYR A 169 -8.41 10.13 -3.27
N TYR A 170 -7.57 11.05 -3.76
CA TYR A 170 -6.54 11.71 -2.96
C TYR A 170 -7.05 12.85 -2.08
N ASN A 171 -8.18 13.47 -2.42
CA ASN A 171 -8.85 14.41 -1.52
C ASN A 171 -9.66 13.71 -0.42
N GLY A 172 -9.90 12.40 -0.56
CA GLY A 172 -10.47 11.56 0.49
C GLY A 172 -9.43 11.02 1.48
N ASP A 173 -9.94 10.20 2.40
CA ASP A 173 -9.17 9.35 3.30
C ASP A 173 -9.32 7.90 2.85
N GLN A 174 -8.23 7.15 2.83
CA GLN A 174 -8.20 5.74 2.42
C GLN A 174 -7.50 4.92 3.49
N ASP A 175 -7.91 3.66 3.64
CA ASP A 175 -7.33 2.71 4.59
C ASP A 175 -6.27 1.80 3.96
N SER A 176 -5.79 2.16 2.76
CA SER A 176 -4.78 1.37 2.06
C SER A 176 -3.41 1.48 2.76
N PRO A 177 -2.57 0.42 2.70
CA PRO A 177 -1.36 0.29 3.50
C PRO A 177 -0.27 1.35 3.25
N GLY A 178 -0.29 2.06 2.14
CA GLY A 178 0.71 3.08 1.78
C GLY A 178 0.12 4.44 1.41
N PHE A 179 -1.14 4.69 1.76
CA PHE A 179 -1.88 5.88 1.31
C PHE A 179 -1.21 7.18 1.71
N GLU A 180 -0.83 7.34 2.97
CA GLU A 180 -0.31 8.61 3.50
C GLU A 180 1.00 9.02 2.83
N GLU A 181 1.92 8.07 2.66
CA GLU A 181 3.19 8.26 1.97
C GLU A 181 2.98 8.53 0.48
N ALA A 182 2.05 7.80 -0.17
CA ALA A 182 1.69 7.98 -1.56
C ALA A 182 1.11 9.39 -1.79
N LYS A 183 0.08 9.76 -1.03
CA LYS A 183 -0.60 11.08 -1.04
C LYS A 183 0.39 12.21 -0.84
N LYS A 184 1.28 12.09 0.15
CA LYS A 184 2.34 13.07 0.39
C LYS A 184 3.31 13.19 -0.79
N SER A 185 3.69 12.06 -1.40
CA SER A 185 4.62 12.05 -2.53
C SER A 185 4.01 12.70 -3.77
N CYS A 186 2.77 12.34 -4.13
CA CYS A 186 2.11 12.81 -5.35
C CYS A 186 1.38 14.15 -5.21
N ALA A 187 1.36 14.78 -4.02
CA ALA A 187 0.70 16.06 -3.79
C ALA A 187 0.99 17.15 -4.85
N PRO A 188 2.23 17.34 -5.36
CA PRO A 188 2.48 18.30 -6.44
C PRO A 188 1.74 17.98 -7.74
N PHE A 189 1.58 16.70 -8.08
CA PHE A 189 0.86 16.26 -9.27
C PHE A 189 -0.65 16.41 -9.09
N ILE A 190 -1.20 16.06 -7.93
CA ILE A 190 -2.62 16.26 -7.62
C ILE A 190 -2.98 17.75 -7.69
N LYS A 191 -2.16 18.62 -7.11
CA LYS A 191 -2.35 20.07 -7.21
C LYS A 191 -2.29 20.59 -8.65
N TRP A 192 -1.46 19.98 -9.50
CA TRP A 192 -1.40 20.36 -10.91
C TRP A 192 -2.70 20.00 -11.64
N LEU A 193 -3.27 18.82 -11.38
CA LEU A 193 -4.57 18.42 -11.92
C LEU A 193 -5.69 19.39 -11.49
N GLU A 194 -5.74 19.77 -10.21
CA GLU A 194 -6.74 20.74 -9.71
C GLU A 194 -6.70 22.09 -10.45
N GLN A 195 -5.50 22.52 -10.87
CA GLN A 195 -5.32 23.79 -11.58
C GLN A 195 -5.70 23.70 -13.07
N GLU A 196 -5.53 22.55 -13.70
CA GLU A 196 -5.95 22.36 -15.09
C GLU A 196 -7.48 22.44 -15.21
N ASP A 197 -8.23 21.83 -14.29
CA ASP A 197 -9.70 21.86 -14.27
C ASP A 197 -10.25 23.30 -14.13
N GLU A 198 -9.69 24.10 -13.20
CA GLU A 198 -10.13 25.49 -12.98
C GLU A 198 -9.85 26.42 -14.17
N SER A 199 -8.81 26.13 -14.98
CA SER A 199 -8.39 26.97 -16.10
C SER A 199 -9.17 26.75 -17.40
N GLY A 200 -10.02 25.72 -17.47
CA GLY A 200 -10.82 25.36 -18.65
C GLY A 200 -12.25 25.92 -18.68
N SER A 201 -12.67 26.69 -17.67
CA SER A 201 -14.08 27.07 -17.45
C SER A 201 -14.35 28.59 -17.47
N ASP A 202 -13.59 29.39 -18.23
CA ASP A 202 -13.80 30.85 -18.34
C ASP A 202 -13.60 31.39 -19.77
N ASP A 203 -14.35 30.87 -20.73
CA ASP A 203 -14.56 31.54 -22.03
C ASP A 203 -15.97 31.23 -22.56
N SER A 204 -16.96 31.94 -21.98
CA SER A 204 -18.29 32.06 -22.56
C SER A 204 -18.62 33.55 -22.55
N ASP A 205 -17.90 34.30 -23.39
CA ASP A 205 -18.26 35.67 -23.72
C ASP A 205 -19.59 35.65 -24.48
N GLU A 206 -20.58 36.24 -23.79
CA GLU A 206 -21.95 36.46 -24.19
C GLU A 206 -22.00 37.52 -25.30
N ASP A 207 -21.89 37.09 -26.56
CA ASP A 207 -22.16 37.96 -27.71
C ASP A 207 -23.67 38.24 -27.80
N SER A 208 -24.09 39.34 -27.17
CA SER A 208 -25.40 39.96 -27.35
C SER A 208 -25.44 40.72 -28.68
N ASP A 209 -26.33 40.31 -29.60
CA ASP A 209 -26.90 41.15 -30.66
C ASP A 209 -28.45 41.12 -30.57
#